data_AF-G2MRP8-F1
#
_entry.id   AF-G2MRP8-F1
#
_cell.length_a   1.000
_cell.length_b   1.000
_cell.length_c   1.000
_cell.angle_alpha   90.00
_cell.angle_beta   90.00
_cell.angle_gamma   90.00
#
_symmetry.space_group_name_H-M   'P 1'
#
loop_
_entity.id
_entity.type
_entity.pdbx_description
1 polymer ?
#
loop_
_entity_poly.entity_id
_entity_poly.type
_entity_poly.pdbx_seq_one_letter_code
_entity_poly.pdbx_strand_id
1 'polypeptide(L)'
;MDKKAKAFKLYLEGFKLVEIAQQLGVSQPAVTKMLKQFPEYHQEKERRKKENQEKARQWRNAYKKQQREQYDEEYEAMKREQAQAAMSLSRKGRLSNDALIKLCILHYDYNKQKERLVFNESAGKRPADLPRSVYVHKDVLKQFRSYTL
;
A
#
# COMPACT_ATOMS: atom_id res chain seq x y z
N MET A 1 -6.89 -8.39 59.89
CA MET A 1 -6.89 -7.03 59.31
C MET A 1 -8.29 -6.68 58.84
N ASP A 2 -8.74 -5.46 59.10
CA ASP A 2 -10.00 -4.94 58.56
C ASP A 2 -9.97 -4.96 57.01
N LYS A 3 -11.07 -5.38 56.38
CA LYS A 3 -11.19 -5.46 54.92
C LYS A 3 -10.96 -4.08 54.27
N LYS A 4 -11.32 -2.99 54.96
CA LYS A 4 -11.11 -1.61 54.49
C LYS A 4 -9.64 -1.24 54.41
N ALA A 5 -8.88 -1.50 55.48
CA ALA A 5 -7.45 -1.22 55.53
C ALA A 5 -6.69 -2.03 54.46
N LYS A 6 -7.07 -3.30 54.27
CA LYS A 6 -6.50 -4.15 53.21
C LYS A 6 -6.83 -3.62 51.80
N ALA A 7 -8.08 -3.18 51.57
CA ALA A 7 -8.48 -2.56 50.31
C ALA A 7 -7.67 -1.30 50.00
N PHE A 8 -7.45 -0.45 51.01
CA PHE A 8 -6.68 0.78 50.85
C PHE A 8 -5.21 0.52 50.55
N LYS A 9 -4.58 -0.43 51.25
CA LYS A 9 -3.20 -0.86 50.97
C LYS A 9 -3.02 -1.37 49.53
N LEU A 10 -3.88 -2.30 49.10
CA LEU A 10 -3.86 -2.82 47.73
C LEU A 10 -4.11 -1.72 46.70
N TYR A 11 -5.01 -0.78 47.01
CA TYR A 11 -5.23 0.36 46.14
C TYR A 11 -3.93 1.15 45.98
N LEU A 12 -3.25 1.56 47.05
CA LEU A 12 -1.97 2.29 46.99
C LEU A 12 -0.87 1.53 46.23
N GLU A 13 -0.82 0.21 46.34
CA GLU A 13 0.14 -0.65 45.62
C GLU A 13 -0.08 -0.69 44.09
N GLY A 14 -1.21 -0.17 43.58
CA GLY A 14 -1.45 -0.05 42.15
C GLY A 14 -2.60 -0.91 41.63
N PHE A 15 -3.19 -1.76 42.47
CA PHE A 15 -4.27 -2.65 42.05
C PHE A 15 -5.51 -1.88 41.61
N LYS A 16 -6.20 -2.42 40.60
CA LYS A 16 -7.49 -1.94 40.12
C LYS A 16 -8.59 -2.36 41.08
N LEU A 17 -9.67 -1.59 41.10
CA LEU A 17 -10.84 -1.88 41.93
C LEU A 17 -11.43 -3.29 41.70
N VAL A 18 -11.34 -3.80 40.46
CA VAL A 18 -11.81 -5.16 40.10
C VAL A 18 -10.92 -6.23 40.72
N GLU A 19 -9.60 -6.05 40.69
CA GLU A 19 -8.62 -6.98 41.26
C GLU A 19 -8.77 -7.01 42.79
N ILE A 20 -8.94 -5.85 43.42
CA ILE A 20 -9.19 -5.73 44.86
C ILE A 20 -10.51 -6.41 45.24
N ALA A 21 -11.55 -6.24 44.42
CA ALA A 21 -12.86 -6.86 44.64
C ALA A 21 -12.76 -8.40 44.62
N GLN A 22 -12.06 -8.94 43.61
CA GLN A 22 -11.79 -10.38 43.50
C GLN A 22 -11.00 -10.90 44.71
N GLN A 23 -9.93 -10.20 45.12
CA GLN A 23 -9.06 -10.63 46.22
C GLN A 23 -9.73 -10.56 47.60
N LEU A 24 -10.72 -9.68 47.78
CA LEU A 24 -11.46 -9.52 49.03
C LEU A 24 -12.79 -10.29 49.06
N GLY A 25 -13.20 -10.89 47.94
CA GLY A 25 -14.48 -11.59 47.80
C GLY A 25 -15.68 -10.66 47.99
N VAL A 26 -15.60 -9.42 47.50
CA VAL A 26 -16.66 -8.42 47.61
C VAL A 26 -16.94 -7.79 46.24
N SER A 27 -18.06 -7.09 46.12
CA SER A 27 -18.36 -6.35 44.89
C SER A 27 -17.48 -5.10 44.72
N GLN A 28 -17.21 -4.70 43.48
CA GLN A 28 -16.45 -3.48 43.17
C GLN A 28 -17.05 -2.20 43.78
N PRO A 29 -18.40 -2.01 43.83
CA PRO A 29 -19.00 -0.89 44.55
C PRO A 29 -18.70 -0.92 46.06
N ALA A 30 -18.64 -2.10 46.67
CA ALA A 30 -18.28 -2.25 48.07
C ALA A 30 -16.85 -1.78 48.32
N VAL A 31 -15.89 -2.18 47.47
CA VAL A 31 -14.50 -1.67 47.53
C VAL A 31 -14.47 -0.15 47.42
N THR A 32 -15.22 0.43 46.49
CA THR A 32 -15.28 1.89 46.30
C THR A 32 -15.83 2.59 47.56
N LYS A 33 -16.87 2.01 48.18
CA LYS A 33 -17.44 2.53 49.44
C LYS A 33 -16.45 2.44 50.59
N MET A 34 -15.64 1.38 50.66
CA MET A 34 -14.56 1.26 51.66
C MET A 34 -13.48 2.33 51.45
N LEU A 35 -13.03 2.51 50.20
CA LEU A 35 -11.96 3.46 49.88
C LEU A 35 -12.35 4.92 50.12
N LYS A 36 -13.60 5.30 49.83
CA LYS A 36 -14.12 6.66 50.06
C LYS A 36 -14.08 7.12 51.53
N GLN A 37 -13.88 6.20 52.47
CA GLN A 37 -13.75 6.54 53.89
C GLN A 37 -12.36 7.11 54.22
N PHE A 38 -11.38 6.90 53.34
CA PHE A 38 -10.03 7.43 53.49
C PHE A 38 -9.90 8.76 52.73
N PRO A 39 -9.53 9.87 53.38
CA PRO A 39 -9.36 11.15 52.69
C PRO A 39 -8.27 11.09 51.59
N GLU A 40 -7.24 10.26 51.79
CA GLU A 40 -6.13 10.06 50.87
C GLU A 40 -6.55 9.38 49.55
N TYR A 41 -7.66 8.64 49.55
CA TYR A 41 -8.17 7.99 48.33
C TYR A 41 -8.42 8.98 47.20
N HIS A 42 -8.96 10.16 47.52
CA HIS A 42 -9.24 11.19 46.54
C HIS A 42 -7.95 11.77 45.93
N GLN A 43 -6.93 11.97 46.75
CA GLN A 43 -5.62 12.47 46.30
C GLN A 43 -4.94 11.45 45.38
N GLU A 44 -4.89 10.19 45.79
CA GLU A 44 -4.30 9.12 44.98
C GLU A 44 -5.07 8.89 43.68
N LYS A 45 -6.40 8.98 43.71
CA LYS A 45 -7.22 8.87 42.50
C LYS A 45 -6.89 9.98 41.49
N GLU A 46 -6.75 11.22 41.93
CA GLU A 46 -6.36 12.33 41.05
C GLU A 46 -4.91 12.19 40.56
N ARG A 47 -3.99 11.69 41.41
CA ARG A 47 -2.61 11.37 40.99
C ARG A 47 -2.60 10.37 39.84
N ARG A 48 -3.31 9.25 39.98
CA ARG A 48 -3.43 8.22 38.93
C ARG A 48 -4.07 8.74 37.66
N LYS A 49 -5.07 9.60 37.78
CA LYS A 49 -5.73 10.21 36.62
C LYS A 49 -4.74 11.05 35.80
N LYS A 50 -3.92 11.88 36.47
CA LYS A 50 -2.88 12.68 35.81
C LYS A 50 -1.81 11.81 35.17
N GLU A 51 -1.31 10.81 35.90
CA GLU A 51 -0.30 9.86 35.40
C GLU A 51 -0.80 9.10 34.16
N ASN A 52 -2.03 8.60 34.18
CA ASN A 52 -2.64 7.91 33.05
C ASN A 52 -2.86 8.85 31.85
N GLN A 53 -3.25 10.10 32.10
CA GLN A 53 -3.40 11.10 31.04
C GLN A 53 -2.07 11.39 30.33
N GLU A 54 -0.98 11.47 31.10
CA GLU A 54 0.35 11.66 30.56
C GLU A 54 0.83 10.45 29.76
N LYS A 55 0.70 9.23 30.31
CA LYS A 55 0.99 7.99 29.57
C LYS A 55 0.20 7.88 28.28
N ALA A 56 -1.09 8.21 28.31
CA ALA A 56 -1.93 8.20 27.12
C ALA A 56 -1.50 9.25 26.08
N ARG A 57 -1.03 10.43 26.53
CA ARG A 57 -0.47 11.46 25.64
C ARG A 57 0.81 10.96 24.97
N GLN A 58 1.74 10.40 25.75
CA GLN A 58 3.00 9.86 25.24
C GLN A 58 2.75 8.73 24.23
N TRP A 59 1.86 7.79 24.57
CA TRP A 59 1.49 6.69 23.68
C TRP A 59 0.87 7.18 22.37
N ARG A 60 -0.07 8.13 22.42
CA ARG A 60 -0.66 8.72 21.20
C ARG A 60 0.37 9.43 20.31
N ASN A 61 1.33 10.12 20.93
CA ASN A 61 2.39 10.80 20.18
C ASN A 61 3.33 9.79 19.52
N ALA A 62 3.75 8.74 20.25
CA ALA A 62 4.58 7.67 19.70
C ALA A 62 3.88 6.94 18.55
N TYR A 63 2.60 6.60 18.72
CA TYR A 63 1.79 5.97 17.68
C TYR A 63 1.70 6.84 16.42
N LYS A 64 1.41 8.14 16.56
CA LYS A 64 1.36 9.07 15.43
C LYS A 64 2.71 9.22 14.73
N LYS A 65 3.82 9.19 15.47
CA LYS A 65 5.17 9.25 14.91
C LYS A 65 5.46 8.01 14.07
N GLN A 66 5.21 6.82 14.62
CA GLN A 66 5.39 5.55 13.94
C GLN A 66 4.58 5.47 12.64
N GLN A 67 3.31 5.92 12.67
CA GLN A 67 2.46 5.94 11.48
C GLN A 67 2.98 6.86 10.37
N ARG A 68 3.58 8.01 10.73
CA ARG A 68 4.20 8.91 9.75
C ARG A 68 5.45 8.29 9.14
N GLU A 69 6.30 7.68 9.97
CA GLU A 69 7.52 7.00 9.50
C GLU A 69 7.18 5.86 8.53
N GLN A 70 6.15 5.05 8.84
CA GLN A 70 5.66 4.00 7.93
C GLN A 70 5.17 4.57 6.59
N TYR A 71 4.38 5.65 6.63
CA TYR A 71 3.90 6.30 5.40
C TYR A 71 5.05 6.85 4.56
N ASP A 72 6.05 7.47 5.19
CA ASP A 72 7.23 7.99 4.50
C ASP A 72 8.05 6.86 3.86
N GLU A 73 8.24 5.74 4.57
CA GLU A 73 8.91 4.54 4.04
C GLU A 73 8.17 3.94 2.84
N GLU A 74 6.85 3.78 2.93
CA GLU A 74 6.00 3.30 1.84
C GLU A 74 6.05 4.23 0.63
N TYR A 75 5.99 5.54 0.86
CA TYR A 75 6.05 6.55 -0.20
C TYR A 75 7.39 6.52 -0.94
N GLU A 76 8.50 6.39 -0.21
CA GLU A 76 9.84 6.26 -0.81
C GLU A 76 10.04 4.90 -1.51
N ALA A 77 9.39 3.83 -1.06
CA ALA A 77 9.35 2.56 -1.79
C ALA A 77 8.60 2.69 -3.12
N MET A 78 7.41 3.30 -3.09
CA MET A 78 6.59 3.56 -4.27
C MET A 78 7.34 4.41 -5.31
N LYS A 79 8.03 5.48 -4.89
CA LYS A 79 8.85 6.30 -5.80
C LYS A 79 9.94 5.49 -6.49
N ARG A 80 10.64 4.63 -5.75
CA ARG A 80 11.70 3.76 -6.30
C ARG A 80 11.14 2.80 -7.33
N GLU A 81 10.01 2.17 -7.03
CA GLU A 81 9.32 1.29 -7.98
C GLU A 81 8.89 2.05 -9.23
N GLN A 82 8.29 3.23 -9.08
CA GLN A 82 7.89 4.07 -10.20
C GLN A 82 9.08 4.47 -11.08
N ALA A 83 10.23 4.83 -10.48
CA ALA A 83 11.44 5.15 -11.21
C ALA A 83 11.98 3.94 -11.99
N GLN A 84 11.98 2.75 -11.36
CA GLN A 84 12.39 1.51 -12.01
C GLN A 84 11.46 1.12 -13.17
N ALA A 85 10.15 1.24 -12.97
CA ALA A 85 9.15 1.01 -13.99
C ALA A 85 9.32 1.99 -15.16
N ALA A 86 9.52 3.28 -14.87
CA ALA A 86 9.79 4.29 -15.89
C ALA A 86 11.04 3.95 -16.69
N MET A 87 12.13 3.52 -16.06
CA MET A 87 13.34 3.08 -16.77
C MET A 87 13.11 1.83 -17.63
N SER A 88 12.35 0.86 -17.11
CA SER A 88 12.10 -0.41 -17.80
C SER A 88 11.15 -0.26 -18.99
N LEU A 89 10.14 0.60 -18.85
CA LEU A 89 9.14 0.89 -19.89
C LEU A 89 9.61 1.95 -20.89
N SER A 90 10.52 2.84 -20.48
CA SER A 90 11.12 3.83 -21.37
C SER A 90 12.10 3.16 -22.33
N ARG A 91 11.58 2.69 -23.46
CA ARG A 91 12.42 2.34 -24.61
C ARG A 91 12.84 3.63 -25.31
N LYS A 92 14.15 3.93 -25.26
CA LYS A 92 14.77 5.09 -25.94
C LYS A 92 14.85 4.94 -27.47
N GLY A 93 14.36 3.85 -28.04
CA GLY A 93 14.42 3.55 -29.47
C GLY A 93 13.10 3.85 -30.18
N ARG A 94 13.18 4.37 -31.41
CA ARG A 94 12.05 4.38 -32.34
C ARG A 94 11.72 2.94 -32.74
N LEU A 95 10.43 2.60 -32.83
CA LEU A 95 10.00 1.34 -33.44
C LEU A 95 10.56 1.26 -34.86
N SER A 96 11.14 0.11 -35.23
CA SER A 96 11.62 -0.10 -36.59
C SER A 96 10.45 -0.20 -37.56
N ASN A 97 10.67 0.19 -38.82
CA ASN A 97 9.66 0.03 -39.88
C ASN A 97 9.16 -1.42 -40.00
N ASP A 98 10.03 -2.41 -39.79
CA ASP A 98 9.66 -3.84 -39.79
C ASP A 98 8.71 -4.18 -38.65
N ALA A 99 8.98 -3.71 -37.42
CA ALA A 99 8.09 -3.93 -36.28
C ALA A 99 6.72 -3.24 -36.48
N LEU A 100 6.71 -2.02 -37.02
CA LEU A 100 5.48 -1.31 -37.36
C LEU A 100 4.65 -2.05 -38.42
N ILE A 101 5.29 -2.55 -39.48
CA ILE A 101 4.60 -3.34 -40.51
C ILE A 101 4.04 -4.64 -39.94
N LYS A 102 4.81 -5.36 -39.10
CA LYS A 102 4.33 -6.59 -38.47
C LYS A 102 3.07 -6.37 -37.63
N LEU A 103 3.01 -5.25 -36.89
CA LEU A 103 1.82 -4.87 -36.11
C LEU A 103 0.63 -4.50 -37.01
N CYS A 104 0.88 -3.92 -38.18
CA CYS A 104 -0.15 -3.45 -39.11
C CYS A 104 -0.27 -4.30 -40.38
N ILE A 105 0.13 -5.58 -40.34
CA ILE A 105 0.36 -6.39 -41.54
C ILE A 105 -0.87 -6.53 -42.44
N LEU A 106 -2.07 -6.53 -41.85
CA LEU A 106 -3.36 -6.62 -42.55
C LEU A 106 -3.63 -5.42 -43.48
N HIS A 107 -2.90 -4.32 -43.32
CA HIS A 107 -3.04 -3.11 -44.14
C HIS A 107 -2.00 -3.07 -45.27
N TYR A 108 -1.28 -4.16 -45.53
CA TYR A 108 -0.27 -4.26 -46.57
C TYR A 108 -0.55 -5.43 -47.49
N ASP A 109 -0.49 -5.17 -48.79
CA ASP A 109 -0.58 -6.19 -49.82
C ASP A 109 0.81 -6.55 -50.34
N TYR A 110 1.02 -7.83 -50.63
CA TYR A 110 2.28 -8.29 -51.21
C TYR A 110 2.26 -8.14 -52.74
N ASN A 111 3.14 -7.28 -53.25
CA ASN A 111 3.39 -7.13 -54.67
C ASN A 111 4.46 -8.13 -55.13
N LYS A 112 4.02 -9.21 -55.79
CA LYS A 112 4.89 -10.29 -56.30
C LYS A 112 5.92 -9.83 -57.34
N GLN A 113 5.58 -8.86 -58.19
CA GLN A 113 6.48 -8.39 -59.26
C GLN A 113 7.67 -7.60 -58.72
N LYS A 114 7.44 -6.82 -57.64
CA LYS A 114 8.46 -5.98 -57.03
C LYS A 114 9.10 -6.60 -55.78
N GLU A 115 8.62 -7.77 -55.35
CA GLU A 115 8.99 -8.44 -54.09
C GLU A 115 8.87 -7.51 -52.86
N ARG A 116 7.79 -6.71 -52.77
CA ARG A 116 7.58 -5.71 -51.71
C ARG A 116 6.20 -5.79 -51.08
N LEU A 117 6.11 -5.42 -49.81
CA LEU A 117 4.82 -5.06 -49.19
C LEU A 117 4.50 -3.62 -49.52
N VAL A 118 3.27 -3.37 -49.95
CA VAL A 118 2.75 -2.06 -50.33
C VAL A 118 1.50 -1.78 -49.49
N PHE A 119 1.43 -0.60 -48.88
CA PHE A 119 0.27 -0.24 -48.06
C PHE A 119 -0.99 -0.22 -48.92
N ASN A 120 -2.05 -0.88 -48.42
CA ASN A 120 -3.34 -0.95 -49.08
C ASN A 120 -4.13 0.34 -48.81
N GLU A 121 -4.27 1.19 -49.82
CA GLU A 121 -5.00 2.45 -49.72
C GLU A 121 -6.51 2.26 -49.50
N SER A 122 -7.06 1.07 -49.76
CA SER A 122 -8.46 0.75 -49.43
C SER A 122 -8.70 0.59 -47.93
N ALA A 123 -7.65 0.32 -47.15
CA ALA A 123 -7.74 0.22 -45.69
C ALA A 123 -7.78 1.60 -45.00
N GLY A 124 -7.78 2.69 -45.78
CA GLY A 124 -7.89 4.06 -45.30
C GLY A 124 -6.62 4.87 -45.56
N LYS A 125 -6.60 6.10 -45.05
CA LYS A 125 -5.43 7.00 -45.22
C LYS A 125 -4.24 6.48 -44.41
N ARG A 126 -3.13 6.22 -45.09
CA ARG A 126 -1.87 5.80 -44.46
C ARG A 126 -1.39 6.82 -43.41
N PRO A 127 -1.19 6.41 -42.14
CA PRO A 127 -0.51 7.21 -41.14
C PRO A 127 0.89 7.67 -41.59
N ALA A 128 1.33 8.85 -41.17
CA ALA A 128 2.62 9.39 -41.57
C ALA A 128 3.80 8.49 -41.19
N ASP A 129 3.70 7.84 -40.01
CA ASP A 129 4.74 6.98 -39.43
C ASP A 129 4.87 5.60 -40.10
N LEU A 130 3.87 5.15 -40.86
CA LEU A 130 3.91 3.86 -41.54
C LEU A 130 4.58 3.97 -42.91
N PRO A 131 5.54 3.12 -43.28
CA PRO A 131 6.18 3.20 -44.60
C PRO A 131 5.21 2.86 -45.73
N ARG A 132 5.27 3.57 -46.87
CA ARG A 132 4.41 3.28 -48.05
C ARG A 132 4.73 1.91 -48.69
N SER A 133 6.01 1.54 -48.75
CA SER A 133 6.42 0.22 -49.20
C SER A 133 7.73 -0.20 -48.55
N VAL A 134 7.89 -1.50 -48.29
CA VAL A 134 9.12 -2.07 -47.72
C VAL A 134 9.51 -3.34 -48.47
N TYR A 135 10.81 -3.51 -48.68
CA TYR A 135 11.37 -4.70 -49.29
C TYR A 135 11.30 -5.87 -48.31
N VAL A 136 10.84 -7.03 -48.77
CA VAL A 136 10.80 -8.22 -47.95
C VAL A 136 11.90 -9.16 -48.45
N HIS A 137 12.87 -9.46 -47.59
CA HIS A 137 13.87 -10.49 -47.89
C HIS A 137 13.17 -11.85 -48.05
N LYS A 138 13.65 -12.67 -48.99
CA LYS A 138 12.99 -13.92 -49.42
C LYS A 138 12.70 -14.90 -48.28
N ASP A 139 13.47 -14.84 -47.18
CA ASP A 139 13.31 -15.71 -46.00
C ASP A 139 12.12 -15.33 -45.11
N VAL A 140 11.71 -14.05 -45.11
CA VAL A 140 10.59 -13.54 -44.31
C VAL A 140 9.24 -13.90 -44.96
N LEU A 141 9.18 -14.01 -46.29
CA LEU A 141 7.98 -14.35 -47.05
C LEU A 141 7.46 -15.77 -46.79
N LYS A 142 8.31 -16.69 -46.32
CA LYS A 142 7.89 -18.06 -45.97
C LYS A 142 6.91 -18.08 -44.79
N GLN A 143 6.96 -17.09 -43.90
CA GLN A 143 6.12 -17.01 -42.70
C GLN A 143 4.72 -16.47 -42.98
N PHE A 144 4.52 -15.76 -44.09
CA PHE A 144 3.24 -15.15 -44.48
C PHE A 144 2.48 -15.95 -45.55
N ARG A 145 3.09 -17.02 -46.09
CA ARG A 145 2.53 -17.84 -47.18
C ARG A 145 1.57 -18.95 -46.71
N SER A 146 1.36 -19.11 -45.41
CA SER A 146 0.55 -20.19 -44.83
C SER A 146 -0.92 -19.81 -44.57
N TYR A 147 -1.35 -18.58 -44.89
CA TYR A 147 -2.73 -18.13 -44.73
C TYR A 147 -3.39 -17.79 -46.07
N THR A 148 -3.39 -18.73 -47.01
CA THR A 148 -4.26 -18.65 -48.18
C THR A 148 -4.89 -20.03 -48.38
N LEU A 149 -6.15 -20.16 -47.93
CA LEU A 149 -7.08 -21.20 -48.36
C LEU A 149 -7.53 -20.91 -49.79
#